data_AF-D8WY49-F1
#
_entry.id   AF-D8WY49-F1
#
_cell.length_a   1.000
_cell.length_b   1.000
_cell.length_c   1.000
_cell.angle_alpha   90.00
_cell.angle_beta   90.00
_cell.angle_gamma   90.00
#
_symmetry.space_group_name_H-M   'P 1'
#
loop_
_entity.id
_entity.type
_entity.pdbx_description
1 polymer ?
#
loop_
_entity_poly.entity_id
_entity_poly.type
_entity_poly.pdbx_seq_one_letter_code
_entity_poly.pdbx_strand_id
1 'polypeptide(L)' 'RGSGGKRNRYNFQLQPYNPEHKPPGVKDLVYLEPSPIFCERNPRLGIQGTHGRQC' A
#
# COMPACT_ATOMS: atom_id res chain seq x y z
N ARG A 1 -20.47 27.51 -21.67
CA ARG A 1 -20.83 26.11 -21.33
C ARG A 1 -19.59 25.46 -20.72
N GLY A 2 -19.71 24.95 -19.49
CA GLY A 2 -18.60 24.68 -18.58
C GLY A 2 -17.59 23.65 -19.06
N SER A 3 -16.33 24.07 -19.11
CA SER A 3 -15.16 23.20 -19.16
C SER A 3 -14.97 22.56 -17.77
N GLY A 4 -15.66 21.43 -17.55
CA GLY A 4 -15.43 20.58 -16.40
C GLY A 4 -13.99 20.09 -16.39
N GLY A 5 -13.13 20.78 -15.64
CA GLY A 5 -11.74 20.41 -15.45
C GLY A 5 -11.68 18.95 -15.00
N LYS A 6 -10.89 18.14 -15.71
CA LYS A 6 -10.58 16.76 -15.32
C LYS A 6 -9.97 16.80 -13.92
N ARG A 7 -10.79 16.59 -12.88
CA ARG A 7 -10.31 16.42 -11.51
C ARG A 7 -9.33 15.25 -11.55
N ASN A 8 -8.06 15.54 -11.36
CA ASN A 8 -7.00 14.56 -11.45
C ASN A 8 -7.27 13.50 -10.37
N ARG A 9 -7.76 12.33 -10.78
CA ARG A 9 -8.25 11.27 -9.86
C ARG A 9 -7.17 10.73 -8.91
N TYR A 10 -5.92 11.12 -9.14
CA TYR A 10 -4.73 10.69 -8.42
C TYR A 10 -4.01 11.84 -7.70
N ASN A 11 -4.66 13.00 -7.51
CA ASN A 11 -4.08 14.12 -6.76
C ASN A 11 -4.17 13.98 -5.24
N PHE A 12 -4.52 12.81 -4.69
CA PHE A 12 -4.44 12.59 -3.25
C PHE A 12 -2.99 12.23 -2.90
N GLN A 13 -2.33 13.12 -2.16
CA GLN A 13 -1.04 12.79 -1.54
C GLN A 13 -1.32 12.02 -0.26
N LEU A 14 -0.77 10.81 -0.15
CA LEU A 14 -0.79 10.04 1.08
C LEU A 14 -0.05 10.84 2.16
N GLN A 15 -0.66 10.95 3.34
CA GLN A 15 0.01 11.55 4.48
C GLN A 15 0.97 10.54 5.13
N PRO A 16 2.17 10.96 5.53
CA PRO A 16 3.07 10.08 6.28
C PRO A 16 2.41 9.60 7.57
N TYR A 17 2.55 8.31 7.89
CA TYR A 17 2.11 7.78 9.18
C TYR A 17 2.91 8.38 10.35
N ASN A 18 4.21 8.62 10.14
CA ASN A 18 5.08 9.32 11.08
C ASN A 18 5.52 10.68 10.47
N PRO A 19 5.15 11.83 11.09
CA PRO A 19 5.51 13.15 10.59
C PRO A 19 7.00 13.48 10.71
N GLU A 20 7.77 12.76 11.54
CA GLU A 20 9.23 12.97 11.68
C GLU A 20 10.04 12.28 10.57
N HIS A 21 9.41 11.43 9.76
CA HIS A 21 10.09 10.80 8.63
C HIS A 21 10.28 11.79 7.48
N LYS A 22 11.39 11.62 6.75
CA LYS A 22 11.62 12.37 5.51
C LYS A 22 10.51 12.04 4.49
N PRO A 23 10.04 13.03 3.71
CA PRO A 23 9.10 12.77 2.62
C PRO A 23 9.69 11.77 1.61
N PRO A 24 8.87 10.86 1.05
CA PRO A 24 9.32 9.93 0.03
C PRO A 24 9.69 10.65 -1.26
N GLY A 25 10.74 10.17 -1.93
CA GLY A 25 11.12 10.58 -3.28
C GLY A 25 10.31 9.88 -4.36
N VAL A 26 10.50 10.31 -5.62
CA VAL A 26 9.74 9.78 -6.78
C VAL A 26 9.95 8.29 -7.07
N LYS A 27 11.03 7.69 -6.56
CA LYS A 27 11.36 6.27 -6.75
C LYS A 27 11.08 5.42 -5.51
N ASP A 28 10.60 6.02 -4.43
CA ASP A 28 10.34 5.30 -3.20
C ASP A 28 8.97 4.62 -3.27
N LEU A 29 8.90 3.38 -2.77
CA LEU A 29 7.64 2.65 -2.65
C LEU A 29 6.93 3.09 -1.38
N VAL A 30 5.67 3.50 -1.50
CA VAL A 30 4.79 3.85 -0.38
C VAL A 30 3.65 2.85 -0.29
N TYR A 31 3.25 2.51 0.94
CA TYR A 31 2.13 1.62 1.24
C TYR A 31 1.19 2.29 2.23
N LEU A 32 -0.09 1.89 2.23
CA LEU A 32 -1.11 2.44 3.12
C LEU A 32 -1.33 1.56 4.36
N GLU A 33 -1.34 0.25 4.17
CA GLU A 33 -1.68 -0.73 5.22
C GLU A 33 -0.50 -1.66 5.48
N PRO A 34 -0.27 -2.07 6.74
CA PRO A 34 0.79 -3.01 7.07
C PRO A 34 0.54 -4.38 6.40
N SER A 35 1.63 -5.07 6.08
CA SER A 35 1.58 -6.44 5.58
C SER A 35 0.93 -7.39 6.60
N PRO A 36 0.06 -8.33 6.18
CA PRO A 36 -0.48 -9.34 7.06
C PRO A 36 0.58 -10.38 7.45
N ILE A 37 0.25 -11.22 8.44
CA ILE A 37 1.08 -12.38 8.79
C ILE A 37 0.89 -13.48 7.74
N PHE A 38 1.97 -13.90 7.09
CA PHE A 38 1.93 -14.89 6.00
C PHE A 38 2.34 -16.32 6.43
N CYS A 39 2.77 -16.52 7.68
CA CYS A 39 3.27 -17.82 8.14
C CYS A 39 2.19 -18.91 8.14
N GLU A 40 1.01 -18.59 8.66
CA GLU A 40 -0.11 -19.52 8.80
C GLU A 40 -1.15 -19.33 7.69
N ARG A 41 -1.87 -20.41 7.36
CA ARG A 41 -2.93 -20.37 6.33
C ARG A 41 -4.10 -19.51 6.80
N ASN A 42 -4.48 -18.52 5.99
CA ASN A 42 -5.68 -17.70 6.19
C ASN A 42 -6.50 -17.59 4.90
N PRO A 43 -7.53 -18.45 4.70
CA PRO A 43 -8.34 -18.47 3.49
C PRO A 43 -9.11 -17.18 3.21
N ARG A 44 -9.46 -16.41 4.26
CA ARG A 44 -10.22 -15.15 4.10
C ARG A 44 -9.43 -14.08 3.36
N LEU A 45 -8.10 -14.10 3.50
CA LEU A 45 -7.18 -13.18 2.86
C LEU A 45 -6.43 -13.83 1.68
N GLY A 46 -6.78 -15.07 1.30
CA GLY A 46 -6.07 -15.81 0.24
C GLY A 46 -4.64 -16.23 0.61
N ILE A 47 -4.27 -16.20 1.88
CA ILE A 47 -2.92 -16.54 2.35
C ILE A 47 -2.81 -18.05 2.57
N GLN A 48 -1.85 -18.70 1.90
CA GLN A 48 -1.69 -20.16 1.96
C GLN A 48 -0.86 -20.66 3.15
N GLY A 49 -0.08 -19.78 3.80
CA GLY A 49 0.93 -20.17 4.79
C GLY A 49 2.28 -20.52 4.17
N THR A 50 3.28 -20.78 4.98
CA THR A 50 4.66 -21.08 4.53
C THR A 50 5.14 -22.50 4.85
N HIS A 51 4.32 -23.31 5.52
CA HIS A 51 4.69 -24.68 5.90
C HIS A 51 4.92 -25.55 4.66
N GLY A 52 6.01 -26.33 4.66
CA GLY A 52 6.36 -27.22 3.55
C GLY A 52 6.99 -26.54 2.33
N ARG A 53 7.25 -25.22 2.37
CA ARG A 53 8.04 -24.54 1.34
C ARG A 53 9.51 -24.93 1.48
N GLN A 54 10.16 -25.13 0.33
CA GLN A 54 11.62 -25.27 0.30
C GLN A 54 12.27 -23.94 0.72
N CYS A 55 13.29 -24.05 1.56
CA CYS A 55 14.15 -22.95 1.97
C CYS A 55 15.45 -22.97 1.18
#